data_AF-A0A9D7GE03-F1
#
_entry.id   AF-A0A9D7GE03-F1
#
_cell.length_a   1.000
_cell.length_b   1.000
_cell.length_c   1.000
_cell.angle_alpha   90.00
_cell.angle_beta   90.00
_cell.angle_gamma   90.00
#
_symmetry.space_group_name_H-M   'P 1'
#
loop_
_entity.id
_entity.type
_entity.pdbx_description
1 polymer ?
#
loop_
_entity_poly.entity_id
_entity_poly.type
_entity_poly.pdbx_seq_one_letter_code
_entity_poly.pdbx_strand_id
1 'polypeptide(L)'
;MRLFTKISFLLFSGMLVLSSCKKDIPQGDEIQISLPAAQYASKVAQEWNDLYIEIDRFAPGYRPCPTTAAQGYLGIACYEALVAGMPEYQSIQHEVGVEIPAVFKGVEYHWPTVYNAVQAYLMKRFFPHISENLIAKMTLLEKKYNDHTAMK
;
A
#
# COMPACT_ATOMS: atom_id res chain seq x y z
N MET A 1 21.85 52.33 -7.41
CA MET A 1 22.11 51.16 -8.28
C MET A 1 22.19 49.84 -7.50
N ARG A 2 23.03 49.70 -6.45
CA ARG A 2 23.21 48.43 -5.70
C ARG A 2 21.99 47.92 -4.91
N LEU A 3 21.07 48.79 -4.48
CA LEU A 3 19.87 48.40 -3.73
C LEU A 3 18.79 47.79 -4.64
N PHE A 4 18.62 48.35 -5.85
CA PHE A 4 17.71 47.81 -6.87
C PHE A 4 18.15 46.43 -7.36
N THR A 5 19.47 46.18 -7.49
CA THR A 5 20.00 44.87 -7.86
C THR A 5 19.70 43.80 -6.81
N LYS A 6 19.74 44.16 -5.51
CA LYS A 6 19.42 43.23 -4.40
C LYS A 6 17.93 42.91 -4.32
N ILE A 7 17.06 43.89 -4.55
CA ILE A 7 15.60 43.69 -4.59
C ILE A 7 15.20 42.84 -5.80
N SER A 8 15.83 43.06 -6.96
CA SER A 8 15.63 42.23 -8.15
C SER A 8 16.08 40.78 -7.95
N PHE A 9 17.18 40.54 -7.24
CA PHE A 9 17.67 39.19 -6.92
C PHE A 9 16.76 38.46 -5.90
N LEU A 10 16.22 39.19 -4.91
CA LEU A 10 15.25 38.66 -3.94
C LEU A 10 13.89 38.31 -4.59
N LEU A 11 13.42 39.13 -5.53
CA LEU A 11 12.20 38.86 -6.29
C LEU A 11 12.37 37.64 -7.23
N PHE A 12 13.53 37.50 -7.86
CA PHE A 12 13.83 36.35 -8.73
C PHE A 12 13.98 35.05 -7.94
N SER A 13 14.58 35.09 -6.75
CA SER A 13 14.68 33.94 -5.85
C SER A 13 13.33 33.53 -5.24
N GLY A 14 12.39 34.48 -5.04
CA GLY A 14 11.04 34.19 -4.56
C GLY A 14 10.14 33.53 -5.62
N MET A 15 10.38 33.84 -6.90
CA MET A 15 9.59 33.32 -8.02
C MET A 15 9.91 31.85 -8.36
N LEU A 16 11.12 31.39 -8.04
CA LEU A 16 11.53 29.99 -8.17
C LEU A 16 10.84 29.06 -7.15
N VAL A 17 10.38 29.58 -6.01
CA VAL A 17 9.73 28.77 -4.96
C VAL A 17 8.27 28.45 -5.31
N LEU A 18 7.64 29.23 -6.19
CA LEU A 18 6.24 29.03 -6.59
C LEU A 18 6.05 28.07 -7.78
N SER A 19 7.13 27.60 -8.42
CA SER A 19 7.06 26.70 -9.58
C SER A 19 7.22 25.21 -9.26
N SER A 20 7.31 24.81 -7.98
CA SER A 20 7.51 23.39 -7.61
C SER A 20 6.22 22.56 -7.54
N CYS A 21 5.07 23.10 -7.95
CA CYS A 21 3.83 22.34 -8.11
C CYS A 21 3.40 22.32 -9.58
N LYS A 22 4.13 21.57 -10.40
CA LYS A 22 3.53 20.99 -11.61
C LYS A 22 3.36 19.51 -11.37
N LYS A 23 2.10 19.10 -11.15
CA LYS A 23 1.69 17.70 -11.14
C LYS A 23 1.62 17.31 -12.63
N ASP A 24 2.75 16.93 -13.21
CA ASP A 24 2.77 16.32 -14.53
C ASP A 24 2.22 14.90 -14.37
N ILE A 25 0.89 14.79 -14.28
CA ILE A 25 0.20 13.49 -14.37
C ILE A 25 0.11 13.20 -15.87
N PRO A 26 0.78 12.15 -16.39
CA PRO A 26 0.48 11.68 -17.73
C PRO A 26 -0.93 11.10 -17.68
N GLN A 27 -1.91 11.92 -18.06
CA GLN A 27 -3.28 11.50 -18.28
C GLN A 27 -3.30 10.75 -19.62
N GLY A 28 -2.79 9.52 -19.60
CA GLY A 28 -3.14 8.54 -20.62
C GLY A 28 -4.61 8.17 -20.40
N ASP A 29 -5.39 8.15 -21.47
CA ASP A 29 -6.78 7.73 -21.49
C ASP A 29 -6.91 6.26 -21.04
N GLU A 30 -6.87 6.04 -19.72
CA GLU A 30 -7.29 4.81 -19.10
C GLU A 30 -8.70 5.04 -18.56
N ILE A 31 -9.65 4.29 -19.09
CA ILE A 31 -11.01 4.25 -18.55
C ILE A 31 -10.87 3.75 -17.10
N GLN A 32 -10.91 4.67 -16.14
CA GLN A 32 -10.81 4.35 -14.73
C GLN A 32 -12.13 3.69 -14.29
N ILE A 33 -12.19 2.36 -14.38
CA ILE A 33 -13.36 1.58 -13.99
C ILE A 33 -13.43 1.42 -12.46
N SER A 34 -12.28 1.41 -11.79
CA SER A 34 -12.21 1.18 -10.35
C SER A 34 -12.33 2.48 -9.55
N LEU A 35 -13.05 2.43 -8.42
CA LEU A 35 -13.03 3.52 -7.45
C LEU A 35 -11.61 3.71 -6.89
N PRO A 36 -11.16 4.93 -6.56
CA PRO A 36 -9.90 5.13 -5.86
C PRO A 36 -9.85 4.34 -4.54
N ALA A 37 -8.68 3.79 -4.18
CA ALA A 37 -8.47 3.03 -2.95
C ALA A 37 -8.89 3.81 -1.69
N ALA A 38 -8.70 5.13 -1.70
CA ALA A 38 -9.09 6.03 -0.62
C ALA A 38 -10.61 6.07 -0.34
N GLN A 39 -11.46 5.61 -1.26
CA GLN A 39 -12.90 5.55 -1.06
C GLN A 39 -13.37 4.29 -0.31
N TYR A 40 -12.50 3.29 -0.14
CA TYR A 40 -12.82 2.09 0.60
C TYR A 40 -12.48 2.24 2.09
N ALA A 41 -13.24 1.57 2.95
CA ALA A 41 -12.95 1.54 4.38
C ALA A 41 -11.63 0.80 4.65
N SER A 42 -10.81 1.35 5.54
CA SER A 42 -9.52 0.76 5.97
C SER A 42 -9.68 -0.45 6.91
N LYS A 43 -10.91 -0.93 7.14
CA LYS A 43 -11.24 -1.99 8.09
C LYS A 43 -10.47 -3.29 7.81
N VAL A 44 -10.28 -3.65 6.54
CA VAL A 44 -9.50 -4.84 6.16
C VAL A 44 -8.05 -4.74 6.63
N ALA A 45 -7.43 -3.56 6.50
CA ALA A 45 -6.06 -3.34 6.96
C ALA A 45 -5.98 -3.35 8.49
N GLN A 46 -6.97 -2.77 9.18
CA GLN A 46 -7.04 -2.79 10.64
C GLN A 46 -7.12 -4.22 11.18
N GLU A 47 -8.07 -5.03 10.69
CA GLU A 47 -8.28 -6.39 11.20
C GLU A 47 -7.09 -7.32 10.90
N TRP A 48 -6.44 -7.16 9.74
CA TRP A 48 -5.21 -7.89 9.45
C TRP A 48 -4.03 -7.46 10.34
N ASN A 49 -3.90 -6.17 10.65
CA ASN A 49 -2.88 -5.67 11.57
C ASN A 49 -3.14 -6.14 13.01
N ASP A 50 -4.39 -6.18 13.45
CA ASP A 50 -4.75 -6.73 14.77
C ASP A 50 -4.36 -8.21 14.88
N LEU A 51 -4.65 -8.99 13.84
CA LEU A 51 -4.23 -10.40 13.77
C LEU A 51 -2.70 -10.52 13.70
N TYR A 52 -2.01 -9.63 13.00
CA TYR A 52 -0.55 -9.59 12.95
C TYR A 52 0.06 -9.43 14.35
N ILE A 53 -0.47 -8.49 15.14
CA ILE A 53 -0.02 -8.25 16.52
C ILE A 53 -0.24 -9.48 17.40
N GLU A 54 -1.35 -10.19 17.22
CA GLU A 54 -1.60 -11.45 17.92
C GLU A 54 -0.60 -12.54 17.51
N ILE A 55 -0.32 -12.66 16.22
CA ILE A 55 0.66 -13.63 15.71
C ILE A 55 2.06 -13.30 16.24
N ASP A 56 2.52 -12.05 16.17
CA ASP A 56 3.83 -11.64 16.70
C ASP A 56 4.00 -11.99 18.18
N ARG A 57 2.93 -11.89 18.98
CA ARG A 57 2.97 -12.22 20.40
C ARG A 57 3.27 -13.69 20.65
N PHE A 58 2.77 -14.58 19.80
CA PHE A 58 2.77 -16.02 20.04
C PHE A 58 3.62 -16.84 19.05
N ALA A 59 4.23 -16.20 18.04
CA ALA A 59 5.05 -16.87 17.05
C ALA A 59 6.42 -17.29 17.64
N PRO A 60 6.72 -18.60 17.75
CA PRO A 60 7.94 -19.08 18.38
C PRO A 60 9.16 -18.79 17.50
N GLY A 61 10.18 -18.14 18.08
CA GLY A 61 11.43 -17.81 17.37
C GLY A 61 11.37 -16.57 16.46
N TYR A 62 10.26 -15.83 16.48
CA TYR A 62 10.08 -14.64 15.61
C TYR A 62 10.58 -13.32 16.20
N ARG A 63 10.96 -13.33 17.48
CA ARG A 63 11.52 -12.17 18.16
C ARG A 63 13.05 -12.23 18.19
N PRO A 64 13.73 -11.08 18.04
CA PRO A 64 13.17 -9.73 17.90
C PRO A 64 12.93 -9.27 16.45
N CYS A 65 13.69 -9.79 15.48
CA CYS A 65 13.77 -9.22 14.12
C CYS A 65 12.89 -9.90 13.05
N PRO A 66 12.67 -11.23 13.05
CA PRO A 66 11.88 -11.87 11.99
C PRO A 66 10.49 -11.27 11.79
N THR A 67 9.78 -10.92 12.87
CA THR A 67 8.49 -10.21 12.76
C THR A 67 8.66 -8.86 12.06
N THR A 68 9.59 -8.00 12.48
CA THR A 68 9.67 -6.65 11.88
C THR A 68 10.07 -6.72 10.41
N ALA A 69 10.90 -7.67 10.02
CA ALA A 69 11.22 -7.95 8.62
C ALA A 69 9.98 -8.41 7.83
N ALA A 70 9.20 -9.36 8.35
CA ALA A 70 7.97 -9.81 7.71
C ALA A 70 6.97 -8.66 7.50
N GLN A 71 6.83 -7.77 8.50
CA GLN A 71 5.97 -6.60 8.39
C GLN A 71 6.42 -5.62 7.30
N GLY A 72 7.74 -5.42 7.16
CA GLY A 72 8.31 -4.58 6.09
C GLY A 72 7.96 -5.11 4.70
N TYR A 73 8.16 -6.41 4.46
CA TYR A 73 7.81 -7.03 3.18
C TYR A 73 6.30 -7.03 2.92
N LEU A 74 5.46 -7.28 3.94
CA LEU A 74 4.00 -7.16 3.83
C LEU A 74 3.58 -5.74 3.43
N GLY A 75 4.19 -4.72 4.05
CA GLY A 75 3.91 -3.32 3.74
C GLY A 75 4.23 -2.97 2.28
N ILE A 76 5.42 -3.36 1.80
CA ILE A 76 5.84 -3.13 0.40
C ILE A 76 4.90 -3.85 -0.57
N ALA A 77 4.58 -5.12 -0.31
CA ALA A 77 3.71 -5.91 -1.18
C ALA A 77 2.29 -5.34 -1.24
N CYS A 78 1.72 -4.93 -0.10
CA CYS A 78 0.42 -4.29 -0.05
C CYS A 78 0.41 -2.93 -0.76
N TYR A 79 1.47 -2.14 -0.60
CA TYR A 79 1.60 -0.84 -1.28
C TYR A 79 1.61 -1.03 -2.81
N GLU A 80 2.49 -1.89 -3.32
CA GLU A 80 2.62 -2.14 -4.76
C GLU A 80 1.35 -2.76 -5.36
N ALA A 81 0.66 -3.63 -4.63
CA ALA A 81 -0.60 -4.21 -5.09
C ALA A 81 -1.75 -3.19 -5.18
N LEU A 82 -1.68 -2.10 -4.41
CA LEU A 82 -2.74 -1.09 -4.33
C LEU A 82 -2.41 0.20 -5.09
N VAL A 83 -1.16 0.43 -5.49
CA VAL A 83 -0.71 1.74 -6.02
C VAL A 83 -1.46 2.16 -7.29
N ALA A 84 -1.91 1.20 -8.11
CA ALA A 84 -2.76 1.47 -9.27
C ALA A 84 -4.12 2.10 -8.88
N GLY A 85 -4.61 1.87 -7.66
CA GLY A 85 -5.80 2.51 -7.09
C GLY A 85 -5.52 3.81 -6.35
N MET A 86 -4.27 4.26 -6.29
CA MET A 86 -3.80 5.40 -5.51
C MET A 86 -3.18 6.46 -6.45
N PRO A 87 -3.99 7.27 -7.16
CA PRO A 87 -3.52 8.13 -8.25
C PRO A 87 -2.53 9.24 -7.83
N GLU A 88 -2.40 9.50 -6.53
CA GLU A 88 -1.43 10.46 -5.99
C GLU A 88 -0.08 9.84 -5.60
N TYR A 89 0.05 8.53 -5.76
CA TYR A 89 1.19 7.72 -5.34
C TYR A 89 1.87 7.09 -6.56
N GLN A 90 3.12 6.67 -6.40
CA GLN A 90 3.93 6.07 -7.45
C GLN A 90 4.49 4.74 -6.99
N SER A 91 4.57 3.76 -7.89
CA SER A 91 5.24 2.49 -7.60
C SER A 91 6.68 2.73 -7.16
N ILE A 92 7.13 2.00 -6.15
CA ILE A 92 8.50 1.97 -5.64
C ILE A 92 9.25 0.69 -6.07
N GLN A 93 8.72 -0.03 -7.07
CA GLN A 93 9.24 -1.33 -7.48
C GLN A 93 10.72 -1.27 -7.91
N HIS A 94 11.17 -0.15 -8.49
CA HIS A 94 12.55 0.03 -8.93
C HIS A 94 13.51 0.24 -7.76
N GLU A 95 13.05 0.92 -6.71
CA GLU A 95 13.78 1.22 -5.48
C GLU A 95 14.00 -0.03 -4.64
N VAL A 96 13.05 -0.97 -4.68
CA VAL A 96 13.15 -2.26 -3.99
C VAL A 96 13.64 -3.40 -4.89
N GLY A 97 13.87 -3.13 -6.18
CA GLY A 97 14.41 -4.10 -7.14
C GLY A 97 13.47 -5.26 -7.46
N VAL A 98 12.17 -5.01 -7.57
CA VAL A 98 11.15 -6.01 -7.94
C VAL A 98 10.41 -5.57 -9.20
N GLU A 99 9.85 -6.54 -9.94
CA GLU A 99 8.97 -6.26 -11.07
C GLU A 99 7.54 -6.69 -10.69
N ILE A 100 6.61 -5.74 -10.67
CA ILE A 100 5.21 -5.97 -10.33
C ILE A 100 4.38 -5.90 -11.62
N PRO A 101 3.56 -6.92 -11.92
CA PRO A 101 2.67 -6.87 -13.06
C PRO A 101 1.69 -5.69 -12.98
N ALA A 102 1.50 -5.00 -14.10
CA ALA A 102 0.47 -3.97 -14.20
C ALA A 102 -0.94 -4.57 -14.05
N VAL A 103 -1.87 -3.77 -13.54
CA VAL A 103 -3.29 -4.14 -13.51
C VAL A 103 -3.86 -4.29 -14.93
N PHE A 104 -4.84 -5.16 -15.09
CA PHE A 104 -5.52 -5.33 -16.37
C PHE A 104 -6.38 -4.11 -16.68
N LYS A 105 -6.21 -3.57 -17.88
CA LYS A 105 -7.04 -2.46 -18.37
C LYS A 105 -8.48 -2.94 -18.56
N GLY A 106 -9.44 -2.08 -18.23
CA GLY A 106 -10.85 -2.39 -18.42
C GLY A 106 -11.44 -3.39 -17.42
N VAL A 107 -10.74 -3.67 -16.32
CA VAL A 107 -11.23 -4.52 -15.22
C VAL A 107 -11.51 -3.66 -13.99
N GLU A 108 -12.63 -3.94 -13.32
CA GLU A 108 -12.95 -3.35 -12.01
C GLU A 108 -12.21 -4.11 -10.91
N TYR A 109 -11.46 -3.39 -10.08
CA TYR A 109 -10.75 -3.92 -8.93
C TYR A 109 -11.43 -3.49 -7.64
N HIS A 110 -11.63 -4.45 -6.75
CA HIS A 110 -12.03 -4.20 -5.37
C HIS A 110 -10.78 -4.19 -4.46
N TRP A 111 -10.25 -3.00 -4.19
CA TRP A 111 -8.97 -2.83 -3.46
C TRP A 111 -8.92 -3.54 -2.10
N PRO A 112 -9.99 -3.59 -1.28
CA PRO A 112 -9.98 -4.38 -0.04
C PRO A 112 -9.77 -5.87 -0.26
N THR A 113 -10.31 -6.45 -1.34
CA THR A 113 -10.08 -7.86 -1.69
C THR A 113 -8.64 -8.07 -2.15
N VAL A 114 -8.07 -7.12 -2.91
CA VAL A 114 -6.65 -7.16 -3.31
C VAL A 114 -5.74 -7.16 -2.07
N TYR A 115 -5.96 -6.24 -1.13
CA TYR A 115 -5.20 -6.20 0.13
C TYR A 115 -5.33 -7.50 0.92
N ASN A 116 -6.55 -8.02 1.05
CA ASN A 116 -6.82 -9.30 1.72
C ASN A 116 -6.03 -10.46 1.08
N ALA A 117 -6.01 -10.53 -0.25
CA ALA A 117 -5.30 -11.58 -0.98
C ALA A 117 -3.77 -11.52 -0.73
N VAL A 118 -3.19 -10.32 -0.73
CA VAL A 118 -1.76 -10.13 -0.43
C VAL A 118 -1.44 -10.60 0.99
N GLN A 119 -2.22 -10.14 1.98
CA GLN A 119 -2.04 -10.52 3.38
C GLN A 119 -2.18 -12.03 3.57
N ALA A 120 -3.25 -12.65 3.08
CA ALA A 120 -3.49 -14.08 3.21
C ALA A 120 -2.38 -14.93 2.55
N TYR A 121 -1.85 -14.48 1.42
CA TYR A 121 -0.78 -15.17 0.71
C TYR A 121 0.56 -15.09 1.45
N LEU A 122 0.96 -13.91 1.90
CA LEU A 122 2.26 -13.68 2.52
C LEU A 122 2.30 -14.09 4.00
N MET A 123 1.24 -13.84 4.77
CA MET A 123 1.19 -14.22 6.19
C MET A 123 1.41 -15.72 6.39
N LYS A 124 0.80 -16.57 5.56
CA LYS A 124 1.01 -18.03 5.61
C LYS A 124 2.47 -18.43 5.32
N ARG A 125 3.19 -17.64 4.53
CA ARG A 125 4.61 -17.87 4.18
C ARG A 125 5.58 -17.32 5.20
N PHE A 126 5.24 -16.19 5.80
CA PHE A 126 6.04 -15.61 6.87
C PHE A 126 5.85 -16.32 8.19
N PHE A 127 4.72 -17.00 8.43
CA PHE A 127 4.42 -17.67 9.70
C PHE A 127 4.05 -19.15 9.54
N PRO A 128 4.94 -20.00 8.96
CA PRO A 128 4.64 -21.42 8.72
C PRO A 128 4.54 -22.28 9.99
N HIS A 129 5.02 -21.79 11.13
CA HIS A 129 5.18 -22.56 12.37
C HIS A 129 4.44 -21.93 13.55
N ILE A 130 3.20 -21.48 13.34
CA ILE A 130 2.33 -20.94 14.39
C ILE A 130 1.25 -21.95 14.77
N SER A 131 0.51 -21.67 15.86
CA SER A 131 -0.54 -22.56 16.34
C SER A 131 -1.69 -22.70 15.34
N GLU A 132 -2.36 -23.85 15.35
CA GLU A 132 -3.53 -24.12 14.50
C GLU A 132 -4.65 -23.08 14.71
N ASN A 133 -4.79 -22.56 15.93
CA ASN A 133 -5.75 -21.50 16.23
C ASN A 133 -5.46 -20.21 15.43
N LEU A 134 -4.20 -19.79 15.34
CA LEU A 134 -3.82 -18.60 14.57
C LEU A 134 -3.96 -18.84 13.06
N ILE A 135 -3.66 -20.06 12.59
CA ILE A 135 -3.91 -20.47 11.19
C ILE A 135 -5.40 -20.40 10.85
N ALA A 136 -6.26 -20.87 11.77
CA ALA A 136 -7.71 -20.80 11.61
C ALA A 136 -8.19 -19.34 11.55
N LYS A 137 -7.65 -18.46 12.42
CA LYS A 137 -7.96 -17.02 12.37
C LYS A 137 -7.58 -16.37 11.04
N MET A 138 -6.40 -16.67 10.49
CA MET A 138 -5.99 -16.17 9.17
C MET A 138 -6.96 -16.66 8.07
N THR A 139 -7.33 -17.92 8.09
CA THR A 139 -8.25 -18.52 7.11
C THR A 139 -9.65 -17.91 7.19
N LEU A 140 -10.16 -17.68 8.41
CA LEU A 140 -11.46 -17.05 8.62
C LEU A 140 -11.47 -15.60 8.17
N LEU A 141 -10.40 -14.85 8.44
CA LEU A 141 -10.26 -13.46 8.02
C LEU A 141 -10.16 -13.34 6.50
N GLU A 142 -9.34 -14.19 5.87
CA GLU A 142 -9.26 -14.30 4.41
C GLU A 142 -10.64 -14.56 3.81
N LYS A 143 -11.37 -15.55 4.32
CA LYS A 143 -12.71 -15.90 3.84
C LYS A 143 -13.69 -14.75 3.99
N LYS A 144 -13.68 -14.07 5.14
CA LYS A 144 -14.54 -12.91 5.41
C LYS A 144 -14.43 -11.84 4.32
N TYR A 145 -13.22 -11.58 3.82
CA TYR A 145 -12.98 -10.55 2.81
C TYR A 145 -12.93 -11.09 1.36
N ASN A 146 -13.09 -12.40 1.17
CA ASN A 146 -13.35 -12.98 -0.15
C ASN A 146 -14.86 -13.10 -0.44
N ASP A 147 -15.66 -13.25 0.62
CA ASP A 147 -17.11 -13.27 0.51
C ASP A 147 -17.64 -11.82 0.33
N HIS A 148 -18.01 -11.46 -0.90
CA HIS A 148 -18.48 -10.11 -1.29
C HIS A 148 -19.65 -9.55 -0.43
N THR A 149 -20.35 -10.39 0.32
CA THR A 149 -21.45 -10.00 1.22
C THR A 149 -21.00 -9.29 2.50
N ALA A 150 -19.74 -9.42 2.92
CA ALA A 150 -19.23 -8.78 4.15
C ALA A 150 -18.62 -7.38 3.92
N MET A 151 -18.66 -6.88 2.68
CA MET A 151 -17.88 -5.72 2.21
C MET A 151 -18.74 -4.47 1.94
N LYS A 152 -20.00 -4.46 2.40
CA LYS A 152 -20.88 -3.28 2.39
C LYS A 152 -20.75 -2.48 3.68
#